data_AF-U5YN86-F1
#
_entry.id   AF-U5YN86-F1
#
_cell.length_a   1.000
_cell.length_b   1.000
_cell.length_c   1.000
_cell.angle_alpha   90.00
_cell.angle_beta   90.00
_cell.angle_gamma   90.00
#
_symmetry.space_group_name_H-M   'P 1'
#
loop_
_entity.id
_entity.type
_entity.pdbx_description
1 polymer ?
#
loop_
_entity_poly.entity_id
_entity_poly.type
_entity_poly.pdbx_seq_one_letter_code
_entity_poly.pdbx_strand_id
1 'polypeptide(L)' 'MTWPTVDDETVVALVAPLMGAGPHGLEYAVAAAGAALRQQRPVVMLTWHVGDMTKLCGERVRLVAV' A
#
# COMPACT_ATOMS: atom_id res chain seq x y z
N MET A 1 10.74 6.80 21.04
CA MET A 1 9.78 6.04 20.21
C MET A 1 10.45 4.72 19.84
N THR A 2 10.05 3.64 20.50
CA THR A 2 10.45 2.28 20.11
C THR A 2 9.38 1.74 19.16
N TRP A 3 9.77 1.43 17.94
CA TRP A 3 8.87 0.77 16.99
C TRP A 3 8.57 -0.64 17.47
N PRO A 4 7.34 -1.16 17.23
CA PRO A 4 7.06 -2.56 17.51
C PRO A 4 7.94 -3.45 16.63
N THR A 5 8.51 -4.49 17.23
CA THR A 5 9.18 -5.56 16.48
C THR A 5 8.13 -6.34 15.71
N VAL A 6 8.30 -6.45 14.40
CA VAL A 6 7.43 -7.20 13.50
C VAL A 6 8.14 -8.50 13.15
N ASP A 7 7.43 -9.62 13.20
CA ASP A 7 7.98 -10.93 12.81
C ASP A 7 8.07 -11.10 11.29
N ASP A 8 8.94 -12.00 10.84
CA ASP A 8 9.20 -12.23 9.42
C ASP A 8 7.95 -12.67 8.66
N GLU A 9 7.04 -13.44 9.26
CA GLU A 9 5.79 -13.87 8.60
C GLU A 9 4.89 -12.67 8.33
N THR A 10 4.77 -11.74 9.28
CA THR A 10 4.03 -10.49 9.08
C THR A 10 4.65 -9.62 7.99
N VAL A 11 5.99 -9.56 7.91
CA VAL A 11 6.69 -8.86 6.82
C VAL A 11 6.43 -9.54 5.47
N VAL A 12 6.54 -10.86 5.41
CA VAL A 12 6.32 -11.65 4.18
C VAL A 12 4.88 -11.55 3.72
N ALA A 13 3.90 -11.64 4.62
CA ALA A 13 2.49 -11.49 4.27
C ALA A 13 2.18 -10.10 3.68
N LEU A 14 2.89 -9.06 4.14
CA LEU A 14 2.74 -7.71 3.64
C LEU A 14 3.45 -7.49 2.28
N VAL A 15 4.63 -8.10 2.11
CA VAL A 15 5.53 -7.86 0.96
C VAL A 15 5.32 -8.84 -0.19
N ALA A 16 4.91 -10.09 0.08
CA ALA A 16 4.73 -11.13 -0.94
C ALA A 16 3.73 -10.76 -2.06
N PRO A 17 2.59 -10.10 -1.79
CA PRO A 17 1.68 -9.62 -2.85
C PRO A 17 2.32 -8.56 -3.77
N LEU A 18 3.47 -8.01 -3.38
CA LEU A 18 4.15 -6.87 -4.02
C LEU A 18 5.39 -7.26 -4.80
N MET A 19 5.83 -8.52 -4.71
CA MET A 19 6.94 -9.06 -5.50
C MET A 19 6.69 -9.00 -7.02
N GLY A 20 5.45 -8.70 -7.45
CA GLY A 20 5.06 -8.43 -8.84
C GLY A 20 4.84 -6.95 -9.17
N ALA A 21 5.19 -6.02 -8.28
CA ALA A 21 5.20 -4.58 -8.50
C ALA A 21 6.66 -4.15 -8.73
N GLY A 22 6.94 -3.41 -9.81
CA GLY A 22 8.31 -3.13 -10.27
C GLY A 22 9.19 -2.37 -9.26
N PRO A 23 10.52 -2.42 -9.40
CA PRO A 23 11.52 -1.98 -8.41
C PRO A 23 11.62 -0.46 -8.17
N HIS A 24 10.70 0.36 -8.68
CA HIS A 24 10.72 1.81 -8.49
C HIS A 24 9.40 2.29 -7.88
N GLY A 25 9.42 2.64 -6.59
CA GLY A 25 8.28 3.22 -5.85
C GLY A 25 7.77 2.41 -4.66
N LEU A 26 8.32 1.21 -4.40
CA LEU A 26 7.76 0.25 -3.44
C LEU A 26 7.63 0.78 -2.01
N GLU A 27 8.63 1.50 -1.48
CA GLU A 27 8.57 2.03 -0.11
C GLU A 27 7.46 3.08 0.08
N TYR A 28 7.25 3.94 -0.92
CA TYR A 28 6.22 4.98 -0.86
C TYR A 28 4.81 4.41 -1.09
N ALA A 29 4.67 3.45 -1.99
CA ALA A 29 3.37 2.84 -2.32
C ALA A 29 2.75 2.08 -1.13
N VAL A 30 3.57 1.34 -0.37
CA VAL A 30 3.10 0.57 0.79
C VAL A 30 2.68 1.48 1.93
N ALA A 31 3.48 2.51 2.25
CA ALA A 31 3.12 3.47 3.29
C ALA A 31 1.82 4.22 2.94
N ALA A 32 1.65 4.62 1.68
CA ALA A 32 0.43 5.27 1.20
C ALA A 32 -0.80 4.35 1.30
N ALA A 33 -0.66 3.07 0.92
CA ALA A 33 -1.73 2.08 1.05
C ALA A 33 -2.13 1.87 2.50
N GLY A 34 -1.14 1.64 3.38
CA GLY A 34 -1.37 1.44 4.81
C GLY A 34 -2.07 2.63 5.47
N ALA A 35 -1.67 3.85 5.11
CA ALA A 35 -2.32 5.07 5.60
C ALA A 35 -3.78 5.17 5.10
N ALA A 36 -4.00 4.96 3.80
CA ALA A 36 -5.33 5.06 3.20
C ALA A 36 -6.32 4.02 3.76
N LEU A 37 -5.87 2.78 3.99
CA LEU A 37 -6.72 1.70 4.51
C LEU A 37 -7.13 1.88 5.98
N ARG A 38 -6.42 2.73 6.73
CA ARG A 38 -6.72 3.07 8.14
C ARG A 38 -7.66 4.27 8.28
N GLN A 39 -7.89 5.04 7.20
CA GLN A 39 -8.82 6.16 7.26
C GLN A 39 -10.28 5.70 7.26
N GLN A 40 -11.14 6.51 7.90
CA GLN A 40 -12.58 6.31 7.79
C GLN A 40 -13.04 6.59 6.36
N ARG A 41 -13.93 5.75 5.85
CA ARG A 41 -14.41 5.85 4.47
C ARG A 41 -15.35 7.04 4.29
N PRO A 42 -15.39 7.66 3.09
CA PRO A 42 -14.68 7.27 1.86
C PRO A 42 -13.28 7.89 1.72
N VAL A 43 -12.35 7.18 1.04
CA VAL A 43 -10.97 7.62 0.80
C VAL A 43 -10.70 7.71 -0.70
N VAL A 44 -10.10 8.82 -1.15
CA VAL A 44 -9.64 9.05 -2.54
C VAL A 44 -8.14 9.24 -2.54
N MET A 45 -7.43 8.58 -3.47
CA MET A 45 -5.98 8.68 -3.61
C MET A 45 -5.59 9.09 -5.03
N LEU A 46 -4.84 10.19 -5.14
CA LEU A 46 -4.17 10.61 -6.36
C LEU A 46 -2.85 9.83 -6.48
N THR A 47 -2.61 9.17 -7.61
CA THR A 47 -1.39 8.37 -7.79
C THR A 47 -1.09 8.14 -9.27
N TRP A 48 0.19 8.14 -9.63
CA TRP A 48 0.64 7.66 -10.93
C TRP A 48 0.85 6.14 -10.96
N HIS A 49 0.88 5.49 -9.79
CA HIS A 49 1.03 4.03 -9.61
C HIS A 49 -0.31 3.30 -9.50
N VAL A 50 -1.24 3.56 -10.43
CA VAL A 50 -2.61 3.01 -10.35
C VAL A 50 -2.62 1.49 -10.25
N GLY A 51 -1.76 0.79 -11.00
CA GLY A 51 -1.69 -0.67 -10.99
C GLY A 51 -1.28 -1.26 -9.63
N ASP A 52 -0.23 -0.71 -9.02
CA ASP A 52 0.28 -1.19 -7.73
C ASP A 52 -0.70 -0.84 -6.60
N MET A 53 -1.27 0.37 -6.63
CA MET A 53 -2.26 0.79 -5.64
C MET A 53 -3.58 0.01 -5.76
N THR A 54 -3.95 -0.46 -6.96
CA THR A 54 -5.10 -1.35 -7.15
C THR A 54 -4.88 -2.69 -6.45
N LYS A 55 -3.69 -3.28 -6.59
CA LYS A 55 -3.32 -4.54 -5.90
C LYS A 55 -3.31 -4.38 -4.37
N LEU A 56 -2.79 -3.25 -3.89
CA LEU A 56 -2.64 -2.96 -2.47
C LEU A 56 -3.94 -2.58 -1.75
N CYS A 57 -4.75 -1.71 -2.34
CA CYS A 57 -5.92 -1.14 -1.68
C CYS A 57 -7.24 -1.83 -2.07
N GLY A 58 -7.26 -2.56 -3.19
CA GLY A 58 -8.49 -3.06 -3.80
C GLY A 58 -9.52 -1.94 -4.01
N GLU A 59 -10.80 -2.27 -3.87
CA GLU A 59 -11.89 -1.30 -4.00
C GLU A 59 -12.07 -0.39 -2.77
N ARG A 60 -11.22 -0.54 -1.73
CA ARG A 60 -11.38 0.20 -0.47
C ARG A 60 -11.02 1.68 -0.59
N VAL A 61 -10.26 2.03 -1.63
CA VAL A 61 -9.76 3.37 -1.92
C VAL A 61 -10.10 3.70 -3.36
N ARG A 62 -10.70 4.86 -3.61
CA ARG A 62 -10.95 5.34 -4.98
C ARG A 62 -9.66 5.93 -5.54
N LEU A 63 -9.11 5.30 -6.57
CA LEU A 63 -7.87 5.76 -7.20
C LEU A 63 -8.16 6.76 -8.33
N VAL A 64 -7.31 7.77 -8.45
CA VAL A 64 -7.31 8.76 -9.53
C VAL A 64 -5.90 8.87 -10.08
N ALA A 65 -5.75 8.65 -11.38
CA ALA A 65 -4.48 8.78 -12.09
C ALA A 65 -4.06 10.26 -12.15
N VAL A 66 -2.78 10.53 -11.96
CA VAL A 66 -2.12 11.83 -12.21
C VAL A 66 -0.91 11.61 -13.08
#